data_AF-A0A2V6BJG5-F1
#
_entry.id   AF-A0A2V6BJG5-F1
#
_cell.length_a   1.000
_cell.length_b   1.000
_cell.length_c   1.000
_cell.angle_alpha   90.00
_cell.angle_beta   90.00
_cell.angle_gamma   90.00
#
_symmetry.space_group_name_H-M   'P 1'
#
loop_
_entity.id
_entity.type
_entity.pdbx_description
1 polymer ?
#
loop_
_entity_poly.entity_id
_entity_poly.type
_entity_poly.pdbx_seq_one_letter_code
_entity_poly.pdbx_strand_id
1 'polypeptide(L)'
;MKKQSTSSIKAQFVRGGFYTLLLIFFFVIRFALAQQHGVNPTGVLGVHLVPAPPSLSPQEVIYGRYNNETEIPLSPGPTATSTATATATATHTPTPCNQYSTTSGTLPIVPGTTDISNHCDNCDTAVTLPFPFRLYGVTYNSVMVSSNGRLDFLCNNEPAGAFGVCLPAGARHCPFDYTIFPLWTELDTDIDLIGCSAWANGCGIFTSISGTAPNRIFNIEWHALLNFTSNTPQDFEVRLYENDPNQRFDMIYGNVGNAFGLNYLWVGGVQGPPGFFTEDFCETGVSPPRANTSRTYTFVPCVSPTPTSTPTATVTTTPTSRQAPTPRARPTPQPRRTP
;
A
#
# COMPACT_ATOMS: atom_id res chain seq x y z
N MET A 1 28.24 70.54 -13.54
CA MET A 1 27.39 69.84 -12.55
C MET A 1 27.91 68.42 -12.35
N LYS A 2 28.75 68.17 -11.35
CA LYS A 2 29.20 66.81 -10.96
C LYS A 2 29.56 66.85 -9.47
N LYS A 3 28.60 66.54 -8.60
CA LYS A 3 28.83 66.14 -7.20
C LYS A 3 27.49 65.79 -6.52
N GLN A 4 26.98 64.57 -6.75
CA GLN A 4 25.89 64.03 -5.93
C GLN A 4 25.73 62.50 -6.00
N SER A 5 26.81 61.71 -6.07
CA SER A 5 26.72 60.23 -6.17
C SER A 5 27.45 59.47 -5.06
N THR A 6 28.41 60.07 -4.35
CA THR A 6 29.25 59.35 -3.38
C THR A 6 28.59 59.08 -2.03
N SER A 7 27.51 59.81 -1.67
CA SER A 7 26.84 59.64 -0.37
C SER A 7 25.89 58.43 -0.33
N SER A 8 25.31 58.04 -1.48
CA SER A 8 24.33 56.95 -1.56
C SER A 8 24.98 55.56 -1.48
N ILE A 9 26.14 55.40 -2.10
CA ILE A 9 26.88 54.11 -2.13
C ILE A 9 27.35 53.72 -0.73
N LYS A 10 27.86 54.67 0.06
CA LYS A 10 28.28 54.40 1.45
C LYS A 10 27.12 53.95 2.33
N ALA A 11 25.93 54.53 2.15
CA ALA A 11 24.74 54.12 2.89
C ALA A 11 24.28 52.70 2.52
N GLN A 12 24.38 52.31 1.24
CA GLN A 12 24.03 50.96 0.80
C GLN A 12 25.01 49.89 1.30
N PHE A 13 26.32 50.17 1.35
CA PHE A 13 27.30 49.24 1.92
C PHE A 13 27.10 49.04 3.43
N VAL A 14 26.79 50.10 4.18
CA VAL A 14 26.50 50.00 5.62
C VAL A 14 25.23 49.20 5.86
N ARG A 15 24.19 49.40 5.05
CA ARG A 15 22.93 48.67 5.15
C ARG A 15 23.10 47.19 4.78
N GLY A 16 23.86 46.89 3.72
CA GLY A 16 24.21 45.53 3.32
C GLY A 16 25.02 44.79 4.38
N GLY A 17 26.03 45.44 4.98
CA GLY A 17 26.83 44.89 6.08
C GLY A 17 26.01 44.59 7.33
N PHE A 18 25.01 45.43 7.63
CA PHE A 18 24.10 45.20 8.76
C PHE A 18 23.22 43.95 8.53
N TYR A 19 22.68 43.77 7.32
CA TYR A 19 21.88 42.57 7.00
C TYR A 19 22.72 41.28 6.99
N THR A 20 23.99 41.35 6.57
CA THR A 20 24.88 40.17 6.62
C THR A 20 25.22 39.78 8.05
N LEU A 21 25.50 40.76 8.92
CA LEU A 21 25.71 40.51 10.36
C LEU A 21 24.47 39.92 11.04
N LEU A 22 23.28 40.39 10.66
CA LEU A 22 22.02 39.92 11.23
C LEU A 22 21.69 38.48 10.80
N LEU A 23 21.98 38.12 9.54
CA LEU A 23 21.88 36.74 9.06
C LEU A 23 22.88 35.83 9.77
N ILE A 24 24.15 36.24 9.90
CA ILE A 24 25.16 35.46 10.63
C ILE A 24 24.74 35.25 12.09
N PHE A 25 24.24 36.28 12.76
CA PHE A 25 23.74 36.15 14.14
C PHE A 25 22.56 35.18 14.25
N PHE A 26 21.62 35.22 13.32
CA PHE A 26 20.44 34.34 13.33
C PHE A 26 20.83 32.86 13.15
N PHE A 27 21.76 32.57 12.22
CA PHE A 27 22.23 31.20 11.98
C PHE A 27 23.16 30.68 13.07
N VAL A 28 24.09 31.50 13.57
CA VAL A 28 25.07 31.09 14.59
C VAL A 28 24.38 30.87 15.94
N ILE A 29 23.40 31.69 16.33
CA ILE A 29 22.63 31.49 17.57
C ILE A 29 21.77 30.23 17.49
N ARG A 30 21.11 29.96 16.36
CA ARG A 30 20.34 28.73 16.15
C ARG A 30 21.23 27.48 16.20
N PHE A 31 22.44 27.55 15.63
CA PHE A 31 23.42 26.47 15.69
C PHE A 31 23.97 26.25 17.10
N ALA A 32 24.24 27.32 17.85
CA ALA A 32 24.70 27.24 19.24
C ALA A 32 23.61 26.71 20.20
N LEU A 33 22.35 27.08 20.00
CA LEU A 33 21.21 26.53 20.75
C LEU A 33 20.93 25.07 20.42
N ALA A 34 21.16 24.64 19.17
CA ALA A 34 21.06 23.23 18.77
C ALA A 34 22.17 22.36 19.41
N GLN A 35 23.34 22.94 19.69
CA GLN A 35 24.44 22.26 20.39
C GLN A 35 24.21 22.14 21.92
N GLN A 36 23.32 22.95 22.51
CA GLN A 36 23.02 22.88 23.95
C GLN A 36 22.16 21.69 24.37
N HIS A 37 21.51 20.99 23.43
CA HIS A 37 20.77 19.74 23.72
C HIS A 37 21.60 18.46 23.49
N GLY A 38 22.90 18.60 23.21
CA GLY A 38 23.74 17.51 22.74
C GLY A 38 24.84 17.01 23.69
N VAL A 39 24.87 17.38 24.97
CA VAL A 39 25.82 16.76 25.93
C VAL A 39 25.23 16.72 27.34
N ASN A 40 24.91 15.52 27.82
CA ASN A 40 24.82 15.24 29.26
C ASN A 40 25.93 14.20 29.57
N PRO A 41 26.90 14.50 30.45
CA PRO A 41 28.06 13.64 30.65
C PRO A 41 27.83 12.70 31.83
N THR A 42 27.45 11.44 31.60
CA THR A 42 27.77 10.32 32.51
C THR A 42 27.35 8.97 31.90
N GLY A 43 28.33 8.09 31.71
CA GLY A 43 28.22 6.69 32.16
C GLY A 43 27.63 5.63 31.21
N VAL A 44 28.54 4.84 30.63
CA VAL A 44 28.42 3.39 30.39
C VAL A 44 27.38 2.91 29.34
N LEU A 45 27.90 2.32 28.26
CA LEU A 45 27.14 1.51 27.29
C LEU A 45 26.54 0.27 27.98
N GLY A 46 25.23 0.29 28.22
CA GLY A 46 24.46 -0.90 28.59
C GLY A 46 24.14 -1.73 27.36
N VAL A 47 24.89 -2.82 27.16
CA VAL A 47 24.54 -3.88 26.20
C VAL A 47 23.32 -4.62 26.77
N HIS A 48 22.16 -4.43 26.15
CA HIS A 48 20.96 -5.22 26.47
C HIS A 48 21.13 -6.61 25.86
N LEU A 49 21.72 -7.54 26.62
CA LEU A 49 21.79 -8.95 26.28
C LEU A 49 20.38 -9.54 26.33
N VAL A 50 19.90 -10.02 25.18
CA VAL A 50 18.71 -10.87 25.08
C VAL A 50 19.06 -12.24 25.69
N PRO A 51 18.29 -12.78 26.65
CA PRO A 51 18.51 -14.14 27.13
C PRO A 51 18.15 -15.14 26.03
N ALA A 52 19.08 -16.04 25.71
CA ALA A 52 18.79 -17.21 24.90
C ALA A 52 17.79 -18.14 25.63
N PRO A 53 16.88 -18.81 24.91
CA PRO A 53 15.99 -19.80 25.52
C PRO A 53 16.79 -21.01 26.06
N PRO A 54 16.36 -21.62 27.18
CA PRO A 54 17.10 -22.72 27.80
C PRO A 54 17.18 -23.95 26.90
N SER A 55 18.39 -24.50 26.81
CA SER A 55 18.68 -25.81 26.21
C SER A 55 17.99 -26.92 27.01
N LEU A 56 17.22 -27.77 26.33
CA LEU A 56 16.68 -29.00 26.90
C LEU A 56 17.82 -29.92 27.37
N SER A 57 17.73 -30.39 28.62
CA SER A 57 18.65 -31.35 29.23
C SER A 57 18.49 -32.75 28.62
N PRO A 58 19.59 -33.51 28.40
CA PRO A 58 19.53 -34.84 27.81
C PRO A 58 19.12 -35.90 28.84
N GLN A 59 17.82 -35.99 29.17
CA GLN A 59 17.20 -37.16 29.80
C GLN A 59 15.71 -37.22 29.42
N GLU A 60 15.40 -37.82 28.27
CA GLU A 60 14.15 -38.56 28.01
C GLU A 60 14.21 -39.26 26.64
N VAL A 61 15.27 -40.04 26.45
CA VAL A 61 15.26 -41.17 25.51
C VAL A 61 15.60 -42.38 26.37
N ILE A 62 14.91 -43.49 26.13
CA ILE A 62 15.01 -44.78 26.83
C ILE A 62 13.99 -44.95 27.97
N TYR A 63 12.71 -45.04 27.59
CA TYR A 63 11.81 -46.04 28.17
C TYR A 63 11.18 -46.84 27.03
N GLY A 64 11.22 -48.18 27.16
CA GLY A 64 10.52 -49.09 26.27
C GLY A 64 11.40 -50.01 25.41
N ARG A 65 12.46 -50.60 25.96
CA ARG A 65 13.12 -51.76 25.33
C ARG A 65 13.15 -52.96 26.26
N TYR A 66 11.97 -53.50 26.56
CA TYR A 66 11.78 -54.91 26.90
C TYR A 66 10.40 -55.29 26.41
N ASN A 67 10.35 -56.16 25.40
CA ASN A 67 9.36 -57.21 25.21
C ASN A 67 9.93 -58.15 24.15
N ASN A 68 10.58 -59.19 24.65
CA ASN A 68 11.01 -60.34 23.89
C ASN A 68 9.79 -61.28 23.84
N GLU A 69 8.99 -61.18 22.78
CA GLU A 69 7.94 -62.15 22.49
C GLU A 69 8.20 -62.85 21.16
N THR A 70 8.10 -64.16 21.24
CA THR A 70 8.37 -65.20 20.28
C THR A 70 7.49 -65.09 19.04
N GLU A 71 8.06 -64.96 17.83
CA GLU A 71 7.30 -65.00 16.58
C GLU A 71 6.85 -66.43 16.24
N ILE A 72 5.55 -66.58 15.96
CA ILE A 72 4.91 -67.73 15.30
C ILE A 72 4.92 -67.45 13.79
N PRO A 73 5.21 -68.40 12.89
CA PRO A 73 5.23 -68.11 11.46
C PRO A 73 3.81 -67.91 10.92
N LEU A 74 3.51 -66.72 10.40
CA LEU A 74 2.28 -66.40 9.68
C LEU A 74 2.43 -66.65 8.17
N SER A 75 1.36 -67.21 7.60
CA SER A 75 1.11 -67.52 6.18
C SER A 75 1.25 -66.29 5.27
N PRO A 76 1.72 -66.43 4.01
CA PRO A 76 1.85 -65.30 3.09
C PRO A 76 0.48 -64.79 2.63
N GLY A 77 0.09 -63.60 3.12
CA GLY A 77 -1.01 -62.80 2.59
C GLY A 77 -0.55 -61.90 1.42
N PRO A 78 -1.48 -61.45 0.55
CA PRO A 78 -1.14 -60.69 -0.66
C PRO A 78 -0.49 -59.33 -0.34
N THR A 79 0.65 -59.07 -0.99
CA THR A 79 1.41 -57.82 -0.88
C THR A 79 0.64 -56.66 -1.53
N ALA A 80 0.18 -55.71 -0.73
CA ALA A 80 -0.34 -54.44 -1.22
C ALA A 80 0.84 -53.54 -1.64
N THR A 81 1.00 -53.32 -2.94
CA THR A 81 1.96 -52.36 -3.47
C THR A 81 1.39 -50.95 -3.33
N SER A 82 1.93 -50.14 -2.42
CA SER A 82 1.57 -48.71 -2.33
C SER A 82 2.18 -47.94 -3.50
N THR A 83 1.37 -47.55 -4.48
CA THR A 83 1.80 -46.59 -5.50
C THR A 83 1.76 -45.20 -4.89
N ALA A 84 2.91 -44.56 -4.72
CA ALA A 84 2.99 -43.18 -4.27
C ALA A 84 2.32 -42.26 -5.31
N THR A 85 1.16 -41.72 -4.97
CA THR A 85 0.52 -40.67 -5.77
C THR A 85 1.23 -39.36 -5.44
N ALA A 86 1.93 -38.77 -6.42
CA ALA A 86 2.53 -37.46 -6.27
C ALA A 86 1.41 -36.45 -5.99
N THR A 87 1.26 -36.06 -4.73
CA THR A 87 0.42 -34.94 -4.35
C THR A 87 1.23 -33.69 -4.62
N ALA A 88 0.85 -32.90 -5.63
CA ALA A 88 1.44 -31.60 -5.86
C ALA A 88 1.13 -30.73 -4.63
N THR A 89 2.08 -30.59 -3.71
CA THR A 89 2.01 -29.57 -2.66
C THR A 89 2.16 -28.23 -3.36
N ALA A 90 1.04 -27.54 -3.58
CA ALA A 90 1.09 -26.16 -4.03
C ALA A 90 1.80 -25.35 -2.93
N THR A 91 3.06 -24.99 -3.18
CA THR A 91 3.76 -23.99 -2.38
C THR A 91 3.12 -22.64 -2.72
N HIS A 92 1.94 -22.39 -2.16
CA HIS A 92 1.34 -21.07 -2.17
C HIS A 92 2.26 -20.17 -1.33
N THR A 93 3.15 -19.44 -1.99
CA THR A 93 3.56 -18.15 -1.43
C THR A 93 2.27 -17.34 -1.31
N PRO A 94 1.78 -17.00 -0.11
CA PRO A 94 0.54 -16.25 0.02
C PRO A 94 0.73 -14.92 -0.71
N THR A 95 0.07 -14.75 -1.86
CA THR A 95 -0.06 -13.44 -2.46
C THR A 95 -0.83 -12.60 -1.45
N PRO A 96 -0.29 -11.47 -0.98
CA PRO A 96 -1.04 -10.56 -0.13
C PRO A 96 -2.35 -10.22 -0.85
N CYS A 97 -3.47 -10.48 -0.19
CA CYS A 97 -4.80 -10.26 -0.74
C CYS A 97 -5.57 -9.25 0.12
N ASN A 98 -6.64 -8.68 -0.45
CA ASN A 98 -7.28 -7.45 0.03
C ASN A 98 -6.31 -6.26 0.12
N GLN A 99 -5.38 -6.18 -0.83
CA GLN A 99 -4.30 -5.21 -0.86
C GLN A 99 -4.11 -4.66 -2.27
N TYR A 100 -3.50 -3.49 -2.42
CA TYR A 100 -3.13 -2.96 -3.72
C TYR A 100 -1.79 -3.51 -4.22
N SER A 101 -1.71 -3.76 -5.52
CA SER A 101 -0.46 -3.98 -6.25
C SER A 101 -0.16 -2.77 -7.13
N THR A 102 1.13 -2.44 -7.29
CA THR A 102 1.58 -1.28 -8.06
C THR A 102 2.23 -1.70 -9.37
N THR A 103 1.90 -1.00 -10.45
CA THR A 103 2.61 -1.11 -11.74
C THR A 103 3.12 0.26 -12.17
N SER A 104 4.40 0.32 -12.57
CA SER A 104 5.02 1.53 -13.10
C SER A 104 4.52 1.86 -14.51
N GLY A 105 4.38 3.15 -14.81
CA GLY A 105 4.03 3.62 -16.15
C GLY A 105 4.49 5.05 -16.42
N THR A 106 4.00 5.62 -17.52
CA THR A 106 4.30 6.98 -17.99
C THR A 106 3.03 7.71 -18.44
N LEU A 107 1.92 7.53 -17.72
CA LEU A 107 0.70 8.29 -17.99
C LEU A 107 1.00 9.80 -17.84
N PRO A 108 0.60 10.65 -18.78
CA PRO A 108 0.72 12.09 -18.63
C PRO A 108 -0.36 12.62 -17.69
N ILE A 109 -0.15 13.78 -17.07
CA ILE A 109 -1.18 14.53 -16.33
C ILE A 109 -2.27 15.00 -17.30
N VAL A 110 -3.53 15.02 -16.84
CA VAL A 110 -4.66 15.61 -17.56
C VAL A 110 -5.12 16.85 -16.79
N PRO A 111 -4.73 18.06 -17.24
CA PRO A 111 -4.89 19.27 -16.45
C PRO A 111 -6.30 19.44 -15.86
N GLY A 112 -6.33 19.73 -14.57
CA GLY A 112 -7.48 20.20 -13.85
C GLY A 112 -7.93 21.55 -14.42
N THR A 113 -9.25 21.74 -14.48
CA THR A 113 -9.85 22.97 -15.01
C THR A 113 -10.81 23.62 -14.00
N THR A 114 -11.22 22.86 -12.98
CA THR A 114 -12.08 23.33 -11.90
C THR A 114 -11.27 23.44 -10.62
N ASP A 115 -11.05 24.67 -10.17
CA ASP A 115 -10.43 24.98 -8.90
C ASP A 115 -11.35 24.58 -7.73
N ILE A 116 -10.85 23.79 -6.77
CA ILE A 116 -11.62 23.40 -5.59
C ILE A 116 -11.55 24.44 -4.46
N SER A 117 -10.88 25.58 -4.68
CA SER A 117 -10.62 26.62 -3.68
C SER A 117 -9.73 26.14 -2.52
N ASN A 118 -8.79 25.23 -2.80
CA ASN A 118 -7.73 24.87 -1.87
C ASN A 118 -6.47 25.67 -2.24
N HIS A 119 -6.25 26.77 -1.50
CA HIS A 119 -5.16 27.74 -1.70
C HIS A 119 -4.56 28.09 -0.35
N CYS A 120 -3.94 27.12 0.30
CA CYS A 120 -3.58 27.22 1.71
C CYS A 120 -2.32 26.41 2.06
N ASP A 121 -1.77 26.76 3.22
CA ASP A 121 -0.90 25.88 4.00
C ASP A 121 -1.74 25.11 5.04
N ASN A 122 -1.51 23.80 5.14
CA ASN A 122 -2.15 22.88 6.09
C ASN A 122 -3.69 22.97 6.14
N CYS A 123 -4.36 22.75 5.00
CA CYS A 123 -5.81 22.63 4.99
C CYS A 123 -6.33 21.54 4.04
N ASP A 124 -7.59 21.16 4.22
CA ASP A 124 -8.29 20.24 3.32
C ASP A 124 -9.57 20.86 2.80
N THR A 125 -9.91 20.44 1.58
CA THR A 125 -11.19 20.78 0.97
C THR A 125 -12.01 19.51 0.75
N ALA A 126 -13.26 19.53 1.21
CA ALA A 126 -14.21 18.46 0.94
C ALA A 126 -14.65 18.52 -0.53
N VAL A 127 -14.46 17.42 -1.26
CA VAL A 127 -14.86 17.29 -2.67
C VAL A 127 -15.92 16.20 -2.78
N THR A 128 -17.06 16.52 -3.41
CA THR A 128 -18.06 15.52 -3.79
C THR A 128 -17.57 14.78 -5.04
N LEU A 129 -17.52 13.46 -4.97
CA LEU A 129 -17.07 12.64 -6.10
C LEU A 129 -18.17 12.62 -7.18
N PRO A 130 -17.82 12.76 -8.46
CA PRO A 130 -18.80 12.77 -9.56
C PRO A 130 -19.44 11.40 -9.82
N PHE A 131 -18.89 10.34 -9.21
CA PHE A 131 -19.41 8.98 -9.15
C PHE A 131 -18.94 8.31 -7.86
N PRO A 132 -19.63 7.25 -7.39
CA PRO A 132 -19.15 6.46 -6.27
C PRO A 132 -17.80 5.82 -6.60
N PHE A 133 -16.80 6.02 -5.74
CA PHE A 133 -15.48 5.40 -5.87
C PHE A 133 -15.31 4.29 -4.83
N ARG A 134 -14.63 3.20 -5.19
CA ARG A 134 -14.38 2.08 -4.28
C ARG A 134 -12.90 2.01 -3.90
N LEU A 135 -12.63 2.03 -2.60
CA LEU A 135 -11.30 1.90 -2.01
C LEU A 135 -11.33 0.82 -0.94
N TYR A 136 -10.49 -0.22 -1.09
CA TYR A 136 -10.53 -1.43 -0.24
C TYR A 136 -11.93 -2.05 -0.12
N GLY A 137 -12.70 -2.07 -1.22
CA GLY A 137 -14.05 -2.63 -1.25
C GLY A 137 -15.16 -1.73 -0.71
N VAL A 138 -14.82 -0.65 0.02
CA VAL A 138 -15.76 0.32 0.59
C VAL A 138 -16.06 1.42 -0.43
N THR A 139 -17.33 1.85 -0.50
CA THR A 139 -17.79 2.86 -1.47
C THR A 139 -17.86 4.24 -0.82
N TYR A 140 -17.30 5.24 -1.49
CA TYR A 140 -17.26 6.63 -1.05
C TYR A 140 -17.89 7.56 -2.10
N ASN A 141 -18.54 8.62 -1.62
CA ASN A 141 -19.14 9.67 -2.47
C ASN A 141 -18.48 11.04 -2.28
N SER A 142 -17.51 11.13 -1.38
CA SER A 142 -16.75 12.34 -1.09
C SER A 142 -15.37 11.97 -0.62
N VAL A 143 -14.46 12.93 -0.68
CA VAL A 143 -13.07 12.81 -0.20
C VAL A 143 -12.62 14.15 0.38
N MET A 144 -11.82 14.12 1.43
CA MET A 144 -11.11 15.30 1.91
C MET A 144 -9.77 15.36 1.19
N VAL A 145 -9.54 16.45 0.45
CA VAL A 145 -8.35 16.65 -0.36
C VAL A 145 -7.41 17.60 0.35
N SER A 146 -6.24 17.12 0.74
CA SER A 146 -5.27 17.85 1.55
C SER A 146 -4.29 18.65 0.70
N SER A 147 -3.92 19.85 1.15
CA SER A 147 -2.82 20.63 0.58
C SER A 147 -1.51 19.83 0.60
N ASN A 148 -1.32 18.99 1.62
CA ASN A 148 -0.15 18.11 1.84
C ASN A 148 -0.18 16.80 1.03
N GLY A 149 -0.91 16.73 -0.08
CA GLY A 149 -0.85 15.59 -1.00
C GLY A 149 -1.45 14.31 -0.43
N ARG A 150 -2.63 14.42 0.18
CA ARG A 150 -3.44 13.30 0.70
C ARG A 150 -4.88 13.37 0.20
N LEU A 151 -5.50 12.21 0.11
CA LEU A 151 -6.93 12.01 -0.12
C LEU A 151 -7.50 11.13 0.98
N ASP A 152 -8.13 11.75 1.99
CA ASP A 152 -8.71 11.06 3.12
C ASP A 152 -10.18 10.73 2.83
N PHE A 153 -10.53 9.46 2.69
CA PHE A 153 -11.91 9.05 2.37
C PHE A 153 -12.77 8.82 3.60
N LEU A 154 -12.15 8.52 4.75
CA LEU A 154 -12.87 8.23 5.99
C LEU A 154 -12.84 9.39 6.98
N CYS A 155 -11.66 9.94 7.25
CA CYS A 155 -11.50 10.93 8.32
C CYS A 155 -10.43 11.95 7.95
N ASN A 156 -10.77 13.24 8.12
CA ASN A 156 -9.83 14.32 7.89
C ASN A 156 -8.72 14.33 8.95
N ASN A 157 -7.46 14.31 8.50
CA ASN A 157 -6.28 14.36 9.37
C ASN A 157 -5.43 15.66 9.33
N GLU A 158 -5.80 16.69 8.56
CA GLU A 158 -5.23 18.07 8.70
C GLU A 158 -6.06 18.87 9.75
N PRO A 159 -5.54 19.90 10.47
CA PRO A 159 -4.34 20.72 10.23
C PRO A 159 -3.15 20.39 11.15
N ALA A 160 -3.17 19.23 11.79
CA ALA A 160 -2.10 18.85 12.71
C ALA A 160 -0.90 18.23 11.98
N GLY A 161 -0.95 17.99 10.66
CA GLY A 161 -0.38 16.80 9.99
C GLY A 161 0.66 17.04 8.88
N ALA A 162 1.30 18.21 8.83
CA ALA A 162 2.16 18.63 7.71
C ALA A 162 3.22 17.62 7.24
N PHE A 163 3.85 16.89 8.16
CA PHE A 163 4.93 15.97 7.85
C PHE A 163 4.41 14.57 7.52
N GLY A 164 4.84 14.05 6.38
CA GLY A 164 4.69 12.64 6.03
C GLY A 164 5.34 11.71 7.06
N VAL A 165 4.82 10.50 7.15
CA VAL A 165 5.45 9.36 7.84
C VAL A 165 5.31 8.12 6.97
N CYS A 166 6.27 7.19 7.04
CA CYS A 166 6.15 5.92 6.31
C CYS A 166 4.88 5.17 6.69
N LEU A 167 4.31 4.46 5.72
CA LEU A 167 3.13 3.64 5.91
C LEU A 167 3.51 2.31 6.62
N PRO A 168 2.65 1.80 7.51
CA PRO A 168 1.36 2.36 7.88
C PRO A 168 1.53 3.57 8.81
N ALA A 169 0.90 4.69 8.45
CA ALA A 169 0.83 5.88 9.26
C ALA A 169 -0.07 5.62 10.48
N GLY A 170 0.50 5.83 11.67
CA GLY A 170 -0.24 5.75 12.92
C GLY A 170 -1.32 6.83 13.01
N ALA A 171 -2.36 6.57 13.80
CA ALA A 171 -3.43 7.54 14.01
C ALA A 171 -2.91 8.86 14.59
N ARG A 172 -3.48 9.98 14.14
CA ARG A 172 -3.16 11.33 14.65
C ARG A 172 -4.37 11.96 15.32
N HIS A 173 -5.25 12.57 14.53
CA HIS A 173 -6.60 12.93 15.00
C HIS A 173 -7.50 11.70 14.96
N CYS A 174 -7.33 10.90 13.92
CA CYS A 174 -7.98 9.61 13.69
C CYS A 174 -7.02 8.71 12.90
N PRO A 175 -7.35 7.42 12.68
CA PRO A 175 -6.58 6.57 11.80
C PRO A 175 -6.52 7.14 10.38
N PHE A 176 -5.40 6.92 9.68
CA PHE A 176 -5.26 7.19 8.25
C PHE A 176 -5.89 6.06 7.39
N ASP A 177 -6.91 5.39 7.91
CA ASP A 177 -7.55 4.29 7.20
C ASP A 177 -8.29 4.84 5.97
N TYR A 178 -8.17 4.13 4.85
CA TYR A 178 -8.72 4.55 3.54
C TYR A 178 -8.20 5.92 3.11
N THR A 179 -6.88 6.06 3.08
CA THR A 179 -6.20 7.28 2.64
C THR A 179 -5.26 6.96 1.49
N ILE A 180 -5.34 7.76 0.42
CA ILE A 180 -4.38 7.72 -0.69
C ILE A 180 -3.36 8.84 -0.47
N PHE A 181 -2.07 8.51 -0.57
CA PHE A 181 -0.94 9.42 -0.41
C PHE A 181 -0.20 9.51 -1.75
N PRO A 182 -0.66 10.34 -2.71
CA PRO A 182 0.08 10.53 -3.96
C PRO A 182 1.49 11.08 -3.72
N LEU A 183 1.60 12.11 -2.88
CA LEU A 183 2.88 12.70 -2.53
C LEU A 183 2.72 13.38 -1.16
N TRP A 184 2.73 12.60 -0.09
CA TRP A 184 2.58 13.15 1.24
C TRP A 184 3.90 13.68 1.77
N THR A 185 3.95 15.00 1.85
CA THR A 185 5.02 15.80 2.42
C THR A 185 4.45 17.16 2.80
N GLU A 186 5.30 18.06 3.29
CA GLU A 186 4.89 19.41 3.66
C GLU A 186 4.83 20.32 2.42
N LEU A 187 3.60 20.52 1.93
CA LEU A 187 3.28 21.25 0.71
C LEU A 187 2.43 22.47 1.01
N ASP A 188 2.59 23.49 0.18
CA ASP A 188 1.81 24.72 0.22
C ASP A 188 1.13 24.93 -1.15
N THR A 189 -0.16 25.23 -1.10
CA THR A 189 -1.01 25.51 -2.27
C THR A 189 -1.42 26.97 -2.38
N ASP A 190 -0.93 27.84 -1.49
CA ASP A 190 -1.23 29.28 -1.49
C ASP A 190 -0.82 29.94 -2.83
N ILE A 191 -1.72 30.76 -3.37
CA ILE A 191 -1.62 31.38 -4.69
C ILE A 191 -0.55 32.47 -4.78
N ASP A 192 -0.16 33.07 -3.65
CA ASP A 192 0.74 34.24 -3.61
C ASP A 192 2.24 33.88 -3.60
N LEU A 193 2.59 32.59 -3.73
CA LEU A 193 3.98 32.14 -3.73
C LEU A 193 4.65 32.30 -5.11
N ILE A 194 5.94 32.63 -5.12
CA ILE A 194 6.70 32.93 -6.34
C ILE A 194 6.68 31.76 -7.34
N GLY A 195 6.79 30.53 -6.84
CA GLY A 195 6.79 29.30 -7.64
C GLY A 195 5.47 29.00 -8.35
N CYS A 196 4.36 29.62 -7.92
CA CYS A 196 3.04 29.41 -8.54
C CYS A 196 2.97 29.90 -9.98
N SER A 197 3.88 30.81 -10.37
CA SER A 197 4.05 31.24 -11.76
C SER A 197 4.46 30.11 -12.72
N ALA A 198 4.80 28.92 -12.22
CA ALA A 198 4.98 27.72 -13.03
C ALA A 198 3.71 27.28 -13.76
N TRP A 199 2.53 27.64 -13.25
CA TRP A 199 1.23 27.32 -13.83
C TRP A 199 0.42 28.58 -14.15
N ALA A 200 -0.28 28.57 -15.29
CA ALA A 200 -1.06 29.74 -15.74
C ALA A 200 -2.24 30.08 -14.81
N ASN A 201 -2.77 29.08 -14.13
CA ASN A 201 -3.85 29.17 -13.13
C ASN A 201 -3.32 29.30 -11.68
N GLY A 202 -2.01 29.45 -11.49
CA GLY A 202 -1.40 29.55 -10.16
C GLY A 202 -1.33 28.20 -9.42
N CYS A 203 -0.92 28.29 -8.15
CA CYS A 203 -1.01 27.16 -7.22
C CYS A 203 -2.46 26.87 -6.86
N GLY A 204 -2.69 25.69 -6.31
CA GLY A 204 -3.98 25.24 -5.86
C GLY A 204 -4.19 23.76 -6.16
N ILE A 205 -5.39 23.28 -5.88
CA ILE A 205 -5.82 21.94 -6.26
C ILE A 205 -6.96 22.04 -7.27
N PHE A 206 -6.78 21.38 -8.40
CA PHE A 206 -7.67 21.47 -9.54
C PHE A 206 -8.23 20.09 -9.89
N THR A 207 -9.44 20.07 -10.43
CA THR A 207 -10.11 18.83 -10.83
C THR A 207 -10.59 18.90 -12.27
N SER A 208 -10.72 17.74 -12.89
CA SER A 208 -11.34 17.57 -14.20
C SER A 208 -12.01 16.20 -14.30
N ILE A 209 -12.93 16.06 -15.27
CA ILE A 209 -13.54 14.78 -15.60
C ILE A 209 -13.21 14.46 -17.05
N SER A 210 -12.66 13.26 -17.26
CA SER A 210 -12.43 12.69 -18.59
C SER A 210 -13.42 11.57 -18.87
N GLY A 211 -13.74 11.38 -20.14
CA GLY A 211 -14.66 10.32 -20.58
C GLY A 211 -16.14 10.63 -20.30
N THR A 212 -16.97 9.60 -20.36
CA THR A 212 -18.43 9.70 -20.19
C THR A 212 -18.93 8.54 -19.36
N ALA A 213 -20.06 8.73 -18.66
CA ALA A 213 -20.66 7.65 -17.88
C ALA A 213 -20.95 6.43 -18.79
N PRO A 214 -20.78 5.19 -18.31
CA PRO A 214 -20.40 4.81 -16.94
C PRO A 214 -18.88 4.59 -16.72
N ASN A 215 -18.02 5.20 -17.56
CA ASN A 215 -16.56 5.02 -17.55
C ASN A 215 -15.82 6.36 -17.44
N ARG A 216 -16.26 7.23 -16.53
CA ARG A 216 -15.59 8.52 -16.26
C ARG A 216 -14.29 8.31 -15.48
N ILE A 217 -13.38 9.26 -15.63
CA ILE A 217 -12.19 9.40 -14.81
C ILE A 217 -12.29 10.75 -14.11
N PHE A 218 -12.12 10.77 -12.79
CA PHE A 218 -12.02 11.98 -12.01
C PHE A 218 -10.55 12.24 -11.70
N ASN A 219 -10.01 13.33 -12.23
CA ASN A 219 -8.62 13.73 -12.04
C ASN A 219 -8.57 14.81 -10.96
N ILE A 220 -7.63 14.66 -10.02
CA ILE A 220 -7.35 15.62 -8.95
C ILE A 220 -5.86 15.95 -9.07
N GLU A 221 -5.54 17.18 -9.42
CA GLU A 221 -4.19 17.67 -9.71
C GLU A 221 -3.78 18.69 -8.66
N TRP A 222 -2.55 18.56 -8.17
CA TRP A 222 -1.93 19.51 -7.25
C TRP A 222 -0.95 20.38 -8.03
N HIS A 223 -1.16 21.69 -7.95
CA HIS A 223 -0.14 22.69 -8.22
C HIS A 223 0.35 23.21 -6.87
N ALA A 224 1.33 22.53 -6.29
CA ALA A 224 1.83 22.84 -4.96
C ALA A 224 3.31 23.21 -4.99
N LEU A 225 3.76 23.90 -3.95
CA LEU A 225 5.19 24.13 -3.69
C LEU A 225 5.58 23.39 -2.41
N LEU A 226 6.87 23.14 -2.22
CA LEU A 226 7.36 22.74 -0.90
C LEU A 226 7.29 23.94 0.06
N ASN A 227 6.71 23.77 1.26
CA ASN A 227 6.40 24.88 2.17
C ASN A 227 7.62 25.76 2.52
N PHE A 228 8.80 25.15 2.77
CA PHE A 228 10.02 25.92 3.11
C PHE A 228 10.81 26.43 1.89
N THR A 229 10.32 26.17 0.68
CA THR A 229 10.91 26.68 -0.56
C THR A 229 9.80 27.09 -1.52
N SER A 230 9.37 28.35 -1.42
CA SER A 230 8.28 28.96 -2.20
C SER A 230 8.56 29.10 -3.71
N ASN A 231 9.50 28.33 -4.25
CA ASN A 231 9.89 28.30 -5.65
C ASN A 231 10.19 26.87 -6.17
N THR A 232 9.76 25.83 -5.45
CA THR A 232 9.98 24.42 -5.86
C THR A 232 8.66 23.75 -6.24
N PRO A 233 8.25 23.79 -7.53
CA PRO A 233 7.00 23.19 -8.01
C PRO A 233 6.90 21.69 -7.74
N GLN A 234 5.71 21.26 -7.32
CA GLN A 234 5.30 19.89 -7.11
C GLN A 234 4.01 19.68 -7.91
N ASP A 235 4.14 19.08 -9.09
CA ASP A 235 3.05 18.82 -10.03
C ASP A 235 2.73 17.32 -10.04
N PHE A 236 1.55 16.93 -9.55
CA PHE A 236 1.13 15.54 -9.50
C PHE A 236 -0.40 15.41 -9.51
N GLU A 237 -0.88 14.24 -9.91
CA GLU A 237 -2.30 13.97 -10.14
C GLU A 237 -2.71 12.60 -9.59
N VAL A 238 -3.91 12.50 -9.03
CA VAL A 238 -4.60 11.23 -8.78
C VAL A 238 -5.77 11.07 -9.74
N ARG A 239 -5.91 9.87 -10.31
CA ARG A 239 -7.06 9.48 -11.13
C ARG A 239 -7.90 8.43 -10.45
N LEU A 240 -9.17 8.74 -10.22
CA LEU A 240 -10.17 7.79 -9.75
C LEU A 240 -11.01 7.33 -10.95
N TYR A 241 -11.27 6.02 -11.04
CA TYR A 241 -11.97 5.42 -12.19
C TYR A 241 -13.39 5.00 -11.81
N GLU A 242 -14.36 5.41 -12.62
CA GLU A 242 -15.76 4.99 -12.47
C GLU A 242 -15.92 3.52 -12.89
N ASN A 243 -16.52 2.71 -12.01
CA ASN A 243 -16.87 1.30 -12.28
C ASN A 243 -15.71 0.40 -12.74
N ASP A 244 -14.45 0.75 -12.44
CA ASP A 244 -13.32 -0.11 -12.80
C ASP A 244 -13.40 -1.44 -12.03
N PRO A 245 -13.40 -2.60 -12.72
CA PRO A 245 -13.58 -3.89 -12.09
C PRO A 245 -12.46 -4.25 -11.11
N ASN A 246 -11.29 -3.63 -11.25
CA ASN A 246 -10.13 -3.86 -10.40
C ASN A 246 -9.97 -2.80 -9.29
N GLN A 247 -10.99 -1.93 -9.09
CA GLN A 247 -10.95 -0.82 -8.13
C GLN A 247 -9.67 0.02 -8.26
N ARG A 248 -9.27 0.25 -9.50
CA ARG A 248 -8.02 0.93 -9.84
C ARG A 248 -8.08 2.43 -9.54
N PHE A 249 -6.94 2.96 -9.13
CA PHE A 249 -6.61 4.38 -9.25
C PHE A 249 -5.17 4.53 -9.73
N ASP A 250 -4.85 5.69 -10.28
CA ASP A 250 -3.48 6.02 -10.69
C ASP A 250 -2.95 7.23 -9.92
N MET A 251 -1.65 7.24 -9.65
CA MET A 251 -0.89 8.40 -9.23
C MET A 251 0.07 8.78 -10.36
N ILE A 252 0.02 10.01 -10.81
CA ILE A 252 0.87 10.55 -11.86
C ILE A 252 1.74 11.66 -11.28
N TYR A 253 3.03 11.62 -11.60
CA TYR A 253 4.02 12.61 -11.18
C TYR A 253 4.50 13.34 -12.42
N GLY A 254 4.19 14.63 -12.50
CA GLY A 254 4.67 15.53 -13.55
C GLY A 254 6.03 16.08 -13.19
N ASN A 255 6.16 17.40 -13.21
CA ASN A 255 7.36 18.09 -12.74
C ASN A 255 7.36 18.19 -11.20
N VAL A 256 8.11 17.31 -10.56
CA VAL A 256 8.31 17.30 -9.11
C VAL A 256 9.74 17.79 -8.85
N GLY A 257 9.87 19.00 -8.29
CA GLY A 257 11.15 19.71 -8.16
C GLY A 257 11.96 19.28 -6.94
N ASN A 258 13.30 19.39 -7.04
CA ASN A 258 14.22 19.10 -5.94
C ASN A 258 14.16 20.17 -4.84
N ALA A 259 14.14 19.75 -3.59
CA ALA A 259 14.32 20.61 -2.44
C ALA A 259 15.77 21.14 -2.40
N PHE A 260 15.95 22.47 -2.43
CA PHE A 260 17.27 23.13 -2.48
C PHE A 260 18.05 23.02 -1.15
N GLY A 261 18.58 21.84 -0.83
CA GLY A 261 19.43 21.60 0.35
C GLY A 261 18.67 21.32 1.64
N LEU A 262 17.34 21.18 1.58
CA LEU A 262 16.50 20.72 2.69
C LEU A 262 16.09 19.27 2.45
N ASN A 263 16.16 18.44 3.50
CA ASN A 263 15.67 17.08 3.43
C ASN A 263 14.18 17.06 3.73
N TYR A 264 13.39 16.51 2.80
CA TYR A 264 11.99 16.19 3.01
C TYR A 264 11.84 14.68 3.15
N LEU A 265 10.80 14.26 3.87
CA LEU A 265 10.31 12.89 3.80
C LEU A 265 9.23 12.85 2.71
N TRP A 266 9.46 12.02 1.71
CA TRP A 266 8.56 11.80 0.58
C TRP A 266 7.83 10.48 0.82
N VAL A 267 6.50 10.52 0.86
CA VAL A 267 5.70 9.32 1.09
C VAL A 267 4.71 9.16 -0.05
N GLY A 268 4.69 7.96 -0.64
CA GLY A 268 3.80 7.58 -1.73
C GLY A 268 3.19 6.23 -1.46
N GLY A 269 1.87 6.12 -1.51
CA GLY A 269 1.20 4.86 -1.20
C GLY A 269 -0.29 4.99 -0.92
N VAL A 270 -0.83 3.94 -0.35
CA VAL A 270 -2.23 3.88 0.09
C VAL A 270 -2.34 3.06 1.37
N GLN A 271 -3.18 3.51 2.29
CA GLN A 271 -3.49 2.81 3.52
C GLN A 271 -4.98 2.51 3.57
N GLY A 272 -5.31 1.26 3.89
CA GLY A 272 -6.65 0.76 4.07
C GLY A 272 -7.01 0.57 5.55
N PRO A 273 -7.92 -0.36 5.88
CA PRO A 273 -8.20 -0.71 7.26
C PRO A 273 -6.96 -1.29 7.98
N PRO A 274 -6.99 -1.42 9.32
CA PRO A 274 -5.83 -1.82 10.10
C PRO A 274 -5.14 -3.08 9.58
N GLY A 275 -3.85 -2.97 9.30
CA GLY A 275 -3.02 -4.06 8.76
C GLY A 275 -2.91 -4.10 7.23
N PHE A 276 -3.59 -3.22 6.50
CA PHE A 276 -3.53 -3.16 5.03
C PHE A 276 -2.97 -1.82 4.56
N PHE A 277 -1.78 -1.82 3.96
CA PHE A 277 -1.19 -0.67 3.27
C PHE A 277 -0.26 -1.11 2.13
N THR A 278 -0.15 -0.30 1.07
CA THR A 278 0.82 -0.47 0.00
C THR A 278 1.66 0.80 -0.10
N GLU A 279 2.94 0.70 0.22
CA GLU A 279 3.91 1.81 0.11
C GLU A 279 4.72 1.67 -1.18
N ASP A 280 4.70 2.68 -2.05
CA ASP A 280 5.56 2.77 -3.25
C ASP A 280 6.91 3.41 -2.92
N PHE A 281 6.92 4.38 -2.02
CA PHE A 281 8.16 4.97 -1.48
C PHE A 281 7.92 5.60 -0.11
N CYS A 282 8.95 5.50 0.73
CA CYS A 282 9.14 6.34 1.90
C CYS A 282 10.61 6.68 2.03
N GLU A 283 11.00 7.85 1.53
CA GLU A 283 12.41 8.19 1.35
C GLU A 283 12.68 9.60 1.86
N THR A 284 13.79 9.78 2.58
CA THR A 284 14.29 11.10 2.94
C THR A 284 15.28 11.58 1.90
N GLY A 285 15.14 12.81 1.42
CA GLY A 285 16.14 13.38 0.54
C GLY A 285 15.76 14.74 -0.04
N VAL A 286 16.69 15.28 -0.83
CA VAL A 286 16.52 16.52 -1.57
C VAL A 286 15.82 16.31 -2.93
N SER A 287 15.88 15.09 -3.46
CA SER A 287 15.24 14.76 -4.74
C SER A 287 13.98 13.93 -4.50
N PRO A 288 12.87 14.24 -5.19
CA PRO A 288 11.67 13.43 -5.09
C PRO A 288 11.90 12.04 -5.72
N PRO A 289 11.34 10.95 -5.16
CA PRO A 289 11.55 9.59 -5.68
C PRO A 289 10.87 9.32 -7.04
N ARG A 290 9.93 10.17 -7.44
CA ARG A 290 9.13 10.05 -8.66
C ARG A 290 9.00 11.42 -9.33
N ALA A 291 9.35 11.48 -10.61
CA ALA A 291 9.09 12.62 -11.48
C ALA A 291 8.91 12.10 -12.91
N ASN A 292 8.01 12.71 -13.67
CA ASN A 292 7.67 12.32 -15.05
C ASN A 292 7.35 10.81 -15.21
N THR A 293 6.62 10.25 -14.25
CA THR A 293 6.26 8.83 -14.20
C THR A 293 4.87 8.66 -13.60
N SER A 294 4.34 7.45 -13.60
CA SER A 294 3.07 7.12 -12.95
C SER A 294 3.14 5.78 -12.26
N ARG A 295 2.20 5.56 -11.36
CA ARG A 295 1.96 4.33 -10.62
C ARG A 295 0.48 3.99 -10.67
N THR A 296 0.19 2.83 -11.22
CA THR A 296 -1.16 2.26 -11.23
C THR A 296 -1.33 1.34 -10.04
N TYR A 297 -2.32 1.62 -9.21
CA TYR A 297 -2.71 0.80 -8.06
C TYR A 297 -3.92 -0.03 -8.43
N THR A 298 -3.76 -1.35 -8.40
CA THR A 298 -4.82 -2.33 -8.73
C THR A 298 -5.14 -3.15 -7.49
N PHE A 299 -6.42 -3.18 -7.08
CA PHE A 299 -6.84 -3.93 -5.90
C PHE A 299 -6.81 -5.43 -6.19
N VAL A 300 -6.17 -6.19 -5.32
CA VAL A 300 -6.06 -7.65 -5.41
C VAL A 300 -7.00 -8.26 -4.35
N PRO A 301 -8.21 -8.71 -4.73
CA PRO A 301 -9.11 -9.36 -3.78
C PRO A 301 -8.56 -10.72 -3.36
N CYS A 302 -8.93 -11.20 -2.17
CA CYS A 302 -8.69 -12.59 -1.81
C CYS A 302 -9.50 -13.52 -2.72
N VAL A 303 -8.84 -14.54 -3.27
CA VAL A 303 -9.54 -15.65 -3.92
C VAL A 303 -10.35 -16.36 -2.84
N SER A 304 -11.67 -16.29 -2.94
CA SER A 304 -12.52 -17.21 -2.18
C SER A 304 -12.32 -18.60 -2.77
N PRO A 305 -12.08 -19.66 -1.98
CA PRO A 305 -12.08 -21.00 -2.52
C PRO A 305 -13.44 -21.25 -3.17
N THR A 306 -13.46 -21.50 -4.48
CA THR A 306 -14.65 -22.01 -5.14
C THR A 306 -14.95 -23.37 -4.53
N PRO A 307 -16.16 -23.63 -4.00
CA PRO A 307 -16.49 -24.96 -3.51
C PRO A 307 -16.39 -25.94 -4.67
N THR A 308 -15.33 -26.76 -4.68
CA THR A 308 -15.20 -27.88 -5.60
C THR A 308 -16.32 -28.85 -5.26
N SER A 309 -17.23 -29.10 -6.21
CA SER A 309 -18.24 -30.14 -6.05
C SER A 309 -17.52 -31.45 -5.76
N THR A 310 -17.59 -31.94 -4.52
CA THR A 310 -17.06 -33.26 -4.18
C THR A 310 -17.97 -34.27 -4.88
N PRO A 311 -17.47 -35.09 -5.82
CA PRO A 311 -18.30 -36.11 -6.44
C PRO A 311 -18.80 -37.05 -5.34
N THR A 312 -20.09 -37.00 -5.07
CA THR A 312 -20.72 -37.95 -4.15
C THR A 312 -20.71 -39.31 -4.85
N ALA A 313 -19.98 -40.27 -4.27
CA ALA A 313 -19.99 -41.65 -4.75
C ALA A 313 -21.42 -42.18 -4.68
N THR A 314 -22.09 -42.24 -5.83
CA THR A 314 -23.40 -42.89 -5.93
C THR A 314 -23.14 -44.39 -5.90
N VAL A 315 -23.72 -45.08 -4.91
CA VAL A 315 -23.66 -46.54 -4.82
C VAL A 315 -24.46 -47.11 -5.99
N THR A 316 -23.77 -47.46 -7.07
CA THR A 316 -24.38 -48.25 -8.15
C THR A 316 -24.51 -49.68 -7.66
N THR A 317 -25.72 -50.12 -7.36
CA THR A 317 -25.99 -51.54 -7.07
C THR A 317 -25.75 -52.34 -8.35
N THR A 318 -24.66 -53.12 -8.39
CA THR A 318 -24.43 -54.11 -9.44
C THR A 318 -25.56 -55.14 -9.38
N PRO A 319 -26.30 -55.38 -10.49
CA PRO A 319 -27.34 -56.40 -10.50
C PRO A 319 -26.70 -57.78 -10.24
N THR A 320 -27.17 -58.44 -9.19
CA THR A 320 -26.80 -59.82 -8.86
C THR A 320 -27.21 -60.71 -10.02
N SER A 321 -26.24 -61.47 -10.57
CA SER A 321 -26.50 -62.53 -11.53
C SER A 321 -27.57 -63.48 -10.98
N ARG A 322 -28.75 -63.47 -11.61
CA ARG A 322 -29.82 -64.44 -11.34
C ARG A 322 -29.31 -65.80 -11.80
N GLN A 323 -29.09 -66.72 -10.86
CA GLN A 323 -28.75 -68.10 -11.19
C GLN A 323 -29.77 -68.66 -12.18
N ALA A 324 -29.27 -69.17 -13.31
CA ALA A 324 -30.07 -69.88 -14.28
C ALA A 324 -30.68 -71.13 -13.61
N PRO A 325 -31.99 -71.41 -13.80
CA PRO A 325 -32.61 -72.59 -13.22
C PRO A 325 -31.91 -73.85 -13.73
N THR A 326 -31.50 -74.72 -12.81
CA THR A 326 -30.89 -76.00 -13.09
C THR A 326 -31.86 -76.87 -13.90
N PRO A 327 -31.47 -77.46 -15.04
CA PRO A 327 -32.34 -78.35 -15.80
C PRO A 327 -32.74 -79.57 -14.95
N ARG A 328 -34.05 -79.73 -14.70
CA ARG A 328 -34.58 -80.90 -14.00
C ARG A 328 -34.55 -82.10 -14.95
N ALA A 329 -33.89 -83.19 -14.55
CA ALA A 329 -33.86 -84.42 -15.32
C ALA A 329 -35.28 -84.97 -15.54
N ARG A 330 -35.58 -85.33 -16.79
CA ARG A 330 -36.84 -85.94 -17.23
C ARG A 330 -36.95 -87.35 -16.61
N PRO A 331 -38.05 -87.70 -15.92
CA PRO A 331 -38.23 -89.05 -15.41
C PRO A 331 -38.32 -90.08 -16.54
N THR A 332 -37.54 -91.15 -16.43
CA THR A 332 -37.59 -92.31 -17.31
C THR A 332 -38.91 -93.07 -17.11
N PRO A 333 -39.65 -93.46 -18.16
CA PRO A 333 -40.87 -94.25 -18.01
C PRO A 333 -40.57 -95.63 -17.42
N GLN A 334 -41.36 -96.05 -16.43
CA GLN A 334 -41.31 -97.39 -15.85
C GLN A 334 -41.79 -98.46 -16.87
N PRO A 335 -41.23 -99.69 -16.85
CA PRO A 335 -41.67 -100.75 -17.74
C PRO A 335 -43.08 -101.24 -17.39
N ARG A 336 -43.93 -101.35 -18.42
CA ARG A 336 -45.29 -101.88 -18.36
C ARG A 336 -45.24 -103.39 -18.12
N ARG A 337 -45.83 -103.86 -17.02
CA ARG A 337 -46.11 -105.30 -16.83
C ARG A 337 -47.33 -105.70 -17.65
N THR A 338 -47.17 -106.69 -18.51
CA THR A 338 -48.27 -107.42 -19.17
C THR A 338 -48.74 -108.58 -18.29
N PRO A 339 -50.05 -108.90 -18.28
CA PRO A 339 -50.55 -110.21 -17.85
C PRO A 339 -50.10 -111.33 -18.78
#